data_AF-A0A1A6GMP9-F1
#
_entry.id   AF-A0A1A6GMP9-F1
#
_cell.length_a   1.000
_cell.length_b   1.000
_cell.length_c   1.000
_cell.angle_alpha   90.00
_cell.angle_beta   90.00
_cell.angle_gamma   90.00
#
_symmetry.space_group_name_H-M   'P 1'
#
loop_
_entity.id
_entity.type
_entity.pdbx_description
1 polymer ?
#
loop_
_entity_poly.entity_id
_entity_poly.type
_entity_poly.pdbx_seq_one_letter_code
_entity_poly.pdbx_strand_id
1 'polypeptide(L)' 'MFLMLDNKRKEIIHKIRELLNAIELTQNILINDELVEWKQRQQSACIGGPPNACLDQLQS' A
#
# COMPACT_ATOMS: atom_id res chain seq x y z
N MET A 1 -10.27 -11.18 -36.68
CA MET A 1 -10.93 -10.32 -35.66
C MET A 1 -10.91 -10.96 -34.27
N PHE A 2 -11.39 -12.20 -34.09
CA PHE A 2 -11.43 -12.87 -32.77
C PHE A 2 -10.07 -13.12 -32.10
N LEU A 3 -9.03 -13.46 -32.87
CA LEU A 3 -7.68 -13.70 -32.31
C LEU A 3 -7.06 -12.45 -31.67
N MET A 4 -7.35 -11.28 -32.24
CA MET A 4 -6.83 -10.00 -31.73
C MET A 4 -7.54 -9.60 -30.43
N LEU A 5 -8.85 -9.87 -30.34
CA LEU A 5 -9.63 -9.69 -29.11
C LEU A 5 -9.15 -10.63 -28.00
N ASP A 6 -8.85 -11.89 -28.31
CA ASP A 6 -8.30 -12.85 -27.35
C ASP A 6 -6.93 -12.42 -26.82
N ASN A 7 -6.04 -11.97 -27.70
CA ASN A 7 -4.74 -11.43 -27.29
C ASN A 7 -4.87 -10.18 -26.41
N LYS A 8 -5.80 -9.27 -26.73
CA LYS A 8 -6.07 -8.08 -25.91
C LYS A 8 -6.64 -8.43 -24.53
N ARG A 9 -7.53 -9.42 -24.45
CA ARG A 9 -8.04 -9.93 -23.16
C ARG A 9 -6.92 -10.51 -22.30
N LYS A 10 -6.03 -11.32 -22.90
CA LYS A 10 -4.86 -11.88 -22.19
C LYS A 10 -3.90 -10.79 -21.71
N GLU A 11 -3.66 -9.77 -22.53
CA GLU A 11 -2.83 -8.62 -22.15
C GLU A 11 -3.40 -7.87 -20.95
N ILE A 12 -4.71 -7.59 -20.95
CA ILE A 12 -5.38 -6.89 -19.85
C ILE A 12 -5.35 -7.74 -18.57
N ILE A 13 -5.63 -9.04 -18.65
CA ILE A 13 -5.58 -9.93 -17.49
C ILE A 13 -4.16 -9.96 -16.90
N HIS A 14 -3.13 -9.99 -17.75
CA HIS A 14 -1.74 -9.93 -17.29
C HIS A 14 -1.46 -8.63 -16.53
N LYS A 15 -1.83 -7.48 -17.10
CA LYS A 15 -1.67 -6.17 -16.47
C LYS A 15 -2.43 -6.05 -15.14
N ILE A 16 -3.64 -6.58 -15.06
CA ILE A 16 -4.41 -6.62 -13.81
C ILE A 16 -3.66 -7.44 -12.75
N ARG A 17 -3.08 -8.58 -13.12
CA ARG A 17 -2.30 -9.41 -12.20
C ARG A 17 -1.06 -8.69 -11.68
N GLU A 18 -0.32 -8.02 -12.56
CA GLU A 18 0.85 -7.23 -12.17
C GLU A 18 0.46 -6.08 -11.23
N LEU A 19 -0.64 -5.39 -11.54
CA LEU A 19 -1.17 -4.32 -10.70
C LEU A 19 -1.60 -4.82 -9.32
N LEU A 20 -2.27 -5.96 -9.24
CA LEU A 20 -2.65 -6.57 -7.96
C LEU A 20 -1.44 -6.94 -7.11
N ASN A 21 -0.40 -7.52 -7.72
CA ASN A 21 0.84 -7.84 -7.00
C ASN A 21 1.53 -6.57 -6.48
N ALA A 22 1.55 -5.50 -7.28
CA ALA A 22 2.11 -4.22 -6.85
C ALA A 22 1.30 -3.61 -5.69
N ILE A 23 -0.02 -3.69 -5.74
CA ILE A 23 -0.90 -3.23 -4.64
C ILE A 23 -0.65 -4.04 -3.38
N GLU A 24 -0.52 -5.36 -3.46
CA GLU A 24 -0.26 -6.21 -2.29
C GLU A 24 1.08 -5.86 -1.63
N LEU A 25 2.13 -5.61 -2.41
CA LEU A 25 3.42 -5.16 -1.90
C LEU A 25 3.30 -3.79 -1.22
N THR A 26 2.66 -2.81 -1.86
CA THR A 26 2.47 -1.48 -1.29
C THR A 26 1.61 -1.52 -0.02
N GLN A 27 0.53 -2.30 0.00
CA GLN A 27 -0.31 -2.49 1.18
C GLN A 27 0.48 -3.14 2.32
N ASN A 28 1.31 -4.14 2.04
CA ASN A 28 2.13 -4.77 3.06
C ASN A 28 3.13 -3.79 3.69
N ILE A 29 3.75 -2.92 2.89
CA ILE A 29 4.68 -1.89 3.40
C ILE A 29 3.91 -0.87 4.27
N LEU A 30 2.78 -0.35 3.77
CA LEU A 30 1.98 0.64 4.47
C LEU A 30 1.43 0.11 5.82
N ILE A 31 0.98 -1.15 5.84
CA ILE A 31 0.37 -1.78 7.03
C ILE A 31 1.43 -2.27 8.02
N ASN A 32 2.49 -2.95 7.56
CA ASN A 32 3.42 -3.61 8.47
C ASN A 32 4.58 -2.73 8.93
N ASP A 33 5.01 -1.77 8.13
CA ASP A 33 6.06 -0.83 8.52
C ASP A 33 5.45 0.48 9.03
N GLU A 34 4.81 1.27 8.15
CA GLU A 34 4.47 2.65 8.49
C GLU A 34 3.43 2.76 9.62
N LEU A 35 2.42 1.89 9.63
CA LEU A 35 1.39 1.88 10.67
C LEU A 35 1.93 1.38 12.02
N VAL A 36 2.86 0.43 12.01
CA VAL A 36 3.50 -0.09 13.23
C VAL A 36 4.44 0.97 13.81
N GLU A 37 5.26 1.61 12.97
CA GLU A 37 6.12 2.72 13.38
C GLU A 37 5.32 3.90 13.93
N TRP A 38 4.19 4.23 13.31
CA TRP A 38 3.31 5.28 13.82
C TRP A 38 2.74 4.92 15.20
N LYS A 39 2.31 3.67 15.40
CA LYS A 39 1.80 3.22 16.70
C LYS A 39 2.88 3.33 17.79
N GLN A 40 4.13 3.03 17.47
CA GLN A 40 5.25 3.16 18.41
C GLN A 40 5.58 4.63 18.74
N ARG A 41 5.52 5.51 17.72
CA ARG A 41 5.63 6.96 17.93
C ARG A 41 4.50 7.51 18.79
N GLN A 42 3.27 7.04 18.58
CA GLN A 42 2.11 7.44 19.37
C GLN A 42 2.28 7.05 20.84
N GLN A 43 2.70 5.81 21.13
CA GLN A 43 2.97 5.36 22.51
C GLN A 43 4.04 6.22 23.19
N SER A 44 5.10 6.58 22.46
CA SER A 44 6.17 7.44 22.96
C SER A 44 5.69 8.87 23.23
N ALA A 45 4.86 9.44 22.36
CA ALA A 45 4.26 10.76 22.57
C ALA A 45 3.34 10.78 23.80
N CYS A 46 2.57 9.70 24.04
CA CYS A 46 1.69 9.60 25.21
C CYS A 46 2.42 9.61 26.57
N ILE A 47 3.71 9.25 26.61
CA ILE A 47 4.54 9.28 27.83
C ILE A 47 5.45 10.52 27.93
N GLY A 48 5.20 11.54 27.10
CA GLY A 48 5.97 12.79 27.10
C GLY A 48 7.14 12.83 26.10
N GLY A 49 7.20 11.88 25.17
CA GLY A 49 8.12 11.91 24.04
C GLY A 49 7.73 12.94 22.95
N PRO A 50 8.52 13.04 21.86
CA PRO A 50 8.29 14.02 20.80
C PRO A 50 6.92 13.84 20.11
N PRO A 51 6.15 14.92 19.86
CA PRO A 51 4.77 14.85 19.35
C PRO A 51 4.66 14.56 17.84
N ASN A 52 5.53 13.71 17.28
CA ASN A 52 5.50 13.32 15.86
C ASN A 52 4.47 12.19 15.59
N ALA A 53 3.19 12.46 15.88
CA ALA A 53 2.08 11.52 15.71
C ALA A 53 1.08 11.93 14.61
N CYS A 54 1.43 12.89 13.75
CA CYS A 54 0.54 13.32 12.66
C CYS A 54 0.29 12.17 11.67
N LEU A 55 -0.99 11.87 11.40
CA LEU A 55 -1.45 10.82 10.49
C LEU A 55 -1.52 11.25 9.02
N ASP A 56 -1.23 12.52 8.72
CA ASP A 56 -1.46 13.13 7.40
C ASP A 56 -0.74 12.38 6.26
N GLN A 57 0.46 11.85 6.55
CA GLN A 57 1.27 11.04 5.62
C GLN A 57 0.73 9.61 5.42
N LEU A 58 0.04 9.04 6.41
CA LEU A 58 -0.53 7.68 6.35
C LEU A 58 -1.94 7.67 5.73
N GLN A 59 -2.62 8.83 5.69
CA GLN A 59 -3.99 8.96 5.22
C GLN A 59 -4.09 9.38 3.72
N SER A 60 -3.01 9.94 3.15
CA SER A 60 -2.91 10.27 1.71
C SER A 60 -2.49 9.07 0.88
#